data_AF-A0A927PG13-F1
#
_entry.id   AF-A0A927PG13-F1
#
_cell.length_a   1.000
_cell.length_b   1.000
_cell.length_c   1.000
_cell.angle_alpha   90.00
_cell.angle_beta   90.00
_cell.angle_gamma   90.00
#
_symmetry.space_group_name_H-M   'P 1'
#
loop_
_entity.id
_entity.type
_entity.pdbx_description
1 polymer ?
#
loop_
_entity_poly.entity_id
_entity_poly.type
_entity_poly.pdbx_seq_one_letter_code
_entity_poly.pdbx_strand_id
1 'polypeptide(L)'
;MKKWTAFMLSLLMLLSPVLCHAAPTRDMGDMEIMVSEPLQHMLNLLFSAAMIEDVTELNAAEQVPVAFQDTLFALFGYVEGDEGSMHLDGETASQMYRMFFADGTCDASYAGGKDLDLAVFDEMPLAGAYVHESHASDDGTMTLTMDLYTLWGYFSTPAEWVPEGDLTWWAGAECVLKMDEASPYGYAVSSFSVGMPYMDGLAADWQLVENVKMEYSVRLPAILGLADDTIDRTVYQSADGESTVYISCTPGMSYEDAADAFVKAHPDMLLTRQEDLFTFTAVKNGAYAVCVAEESLPYVYTLYMEFPAERQMEYTLYADLIRNSLAVWGLNNG
;
A
#
# COMPACT_ATOMS: atom_id res chain seq x y z
N MET A 1 8.62 30.06 40.50
CA MET A 1 8.02 28.82 39.97
C MET A 1 7.25 29.05 38.66
N LYS A 2 6.33 30.03 38.56
CA LYS A 2 5.53 30.28 37.33
C LYS A 2 6.32 30.50 36.03
N LYS A 3 7.53 31.09 36.09
CA LYS A 3 8.38 31.33 34.90
C LYS A 3 9.02 30.06 34.32
N TRP A 4 9.28 29.06 35.17
CA TRP A 4 9.85 27.78 34.73
C TRP A 4 8.79 26.89 34.08
N THR A 5 7.55 26.96 34.56
CA THR A 5 6.41 26.26 33.95
C THR A 5 6.11 26.79 32.55
N ALA A 6 6.12 28.12 32.37
CA ALA A 6 5.95 28.72 31.04
C ALA A 6 7.10 28.36 30.08
N PHE A 7 8.34 28.37 30.55
CA PHE A 7 9.49 27.97 29.74
C PHE A 7 9.47 26.49 29.35
N MET A 8 9.12 25.59 30.27
CA MET A 8 8.92 24.16 29.99
C MET A 8 7.76 23.93 29.01
N LEU A 9 6.65 24.67 29.14
CA LEU A 9 5.52 24.57 28.23
C LEU A 9 5.91 25.07 26.82
N SER A 10 6.63 26.19 26.72
CA SER A 10 7.17 26.68 25.45
C SER A 10 8.22 25.75 24.85
N LEU A 11 9.05 25.09 25.67
CA LEU A 11 10.01 24.09 25.22
C LEU A 11 9.30 22.82 24.71
N LEU A 12 8.25 22.36 25.39
CA LEU A 12 7.39 21.26 24.96
C LEU A 12 6.63 21.60 23.67
N MET A 13 6.14 22.83 23.53
CA MET A 13 5.52 23.32 22.29
C MET A 13 6.52 23.48 21.14
N LEU A 14 7.78 23.85 21.42
CA LEU A 14 8.86 23.86 20.43
C LEU A 14 9.34 22.45 20.05
N LEU A 15 9.08 21.45 20.88
CA LEU A 15 9.30 20.03 20.58
C LEU A 15 8.10 19.38 19.87
N SER A 16 7.03 20.14 19.57
CA SER A 16 5.79 19.63 18.96
C SER A 16 5.71 19.55 17.42
N PRO A 17 6.70 19.93 16.57
CA PRO A 17 6.55 19.70 15.11
C PRO A 17 7.02 18.30 14.67
N VAL A 18 7.32 17.38 15.61
CA VAL A 18 7.89 16.06 15.27
C VAL A 18 6.85 15.11 14.64
N LEU A 19 5.55 15.41 14.72
CA LEU A 19 4.52 14.55 14.12
C LEU A 19 4.55 14.52 12.59
N CYS A 20 5.14 15.53 11.92
CA CYS A 20 5.24 15.55 10.45
C CYS A 20 6.56 14.93 9.91
N HIS A 21 7.44 14.48 10.82
CA HIS A 21 8.73 13.89 10.43
C HIS A 21 8.72 12.36 10.29
N ALA A 22 7.69 11.68 10.78
CA ALA A 22 7.49 10.27 10.43
C ALA A 22 7.24 10.14 8.93
N ALA A 23 7.63 9.01 8.34
CA ALA A 23 7.15 8.66 7.01
C ALA A 23 5.60 8.60 7.05
N PRO A 24 4.92 8.93 5.96
CA PRO A 24 3.47 8.89 5.91
C PRO A 24 3.01 7.44 6.01
N THR A 25 2.39 7.02 7.12
CA THR A 25 1.96 5.63 7.33
C THR A 25 0.70 5.30 6.57
N ARG A 26 0.57 4.11 5.98
CA ARG A 26 -0.77 3.57 5.65
C ARG A 26 -1.55 3.34 6.94
N ASP A 27 -2.84 3.67 6.96
CA ASP A 27 -3.67 3.34 8.13
C ASP A 27 -3.95 1.83 8.13
N MET A 28 -3.12 1.10 8.87
CA MET A 28 -3.23 -0.35 8.98
C MET A 28 -4.10 -0.81 10.16
N GLY A 29 -4.69 0.13 10.92
CA GLY A 29 -5.52 -0.16 12.09
C GLY A 29 -6.96 -0.57 11.73
N ASP A 30 -7.44 -0.11 10.58
CA ASP A 30 -8.80 -0.33 10.07
C ASP A 30 -8.83 -1.34 8.90
N MET A 31 -8.05 -2.42 8.98
CA MET A 31 -8.28 -3.55 8.08
C MET A 31 -9.70 -4.09 8.33
N GLU A 32 -10.62 -3.84 7.39
CA GLU A 32 -11.96 -4.45 7.42
C GLU A 32 -11.89 -5.99 7.32
N ILE A 33 -10.71 -6.55 7.01
CA ILE A 33 -10.50 -7.94 6.63
C ILE A 33 -9.39 -8.55 7.50
N MET A 34 -9.76 -9.55 8.29
CA MET A 34 -8.77 -10.40 8.95
C MET A 34 -8.33 -11.53 8.01
N VAL A 35 -7.18 -11.36 7.38
CA VAL A 35 -6.48 -12.44 6.66
C VAL A 35 -5.87 -13.38 7.72
N SER A 36 -6.10 -14.69 7.57
CA SER A 36 -5.49 -15.65 8.49
C SER A 36 -3.96 -15.69 8.29
N GLU A 37 -3.20 -15.91 9.36
CA GLU A 37 -1.73 -16.03 9.27
C GLU A 37 -1.27 -17.04 8.20
N PRO A 38 -1.89 -18.23 8.06
CA PRO A 38 -1.57 -19.14 6.96
C PRO A 38 -1.80 -18.50 5.58
N LEU A 39 -2.93 -17.83 5.36
CA LEU A 39 -3.24 -17.20 4.08
C LEU A 39 -2.26 -16.06 3.76
N GLN A 40 -1.91 -15.25 4.76
CA GLN A 40 -0.92 -14.18 4.62
C GLN A 40 0.46 -14.75 4.22
N HIS A 41 0.87 -15.84 4.85
CA HIS A 41 2.12 -16.52 4.53
C HIS A 41 2.12 -17.06 3.09
N MET A 42 1.01 -17.66 2.65
CA MET A 42 0.83 -18.11 1.27
C MET A 42 0.97 -16.96 0.26
N LEU A 43 0.34 -15.80 0.52
CA LEU A 43 0.41 -14.63 -0.35
C LEU A 43 1.83 -14.08 -0.44
N ASN A 44 2.55 -13.97 0.68
CA ASN A 44 3.93 -13.49 0.69
C ASN A 44 4.84 -14.40 -0.16
N LEU A 45 4.69 -15.72 -0.05
CA LEU A 45 5.46 -16.68 -0.85
C LEU A 45 5.14 -16.56 -2.33
N LEU A 46 3.86 -16.51 -2.68
CA LEU A 46 3.37 -16.39 -4.05
C LEU A 46 3.96 -15.15 -4.73
N PHE A 47 3.82 -13.99 -4.10
CA PHE A 47 4.26 -12.73 -4.70
C PHE A 47 5.77 -12.50 -4.60
N SER A 48 6.46 -13.13 -3.65
CA SER A 48 7.93 -13.19 -3.65
C SER A 48 8.44 -13.96 -4.86
N ALA A 49 7.87 -15.14 -5.14
CA ALA A 49 8.21 -15.91 -6.33
C ALA A 49 7.89 -15.13 -7.61
N ALA A 50 6.74 -14.43 -7.64
CA ALA A 50 6.31 -13.66 -8.80
C ALA A 50 7.26 -12.50 -9.09
N MET A 51 7.71 -11.80 -8.05
CA MET A 51 8.66 -10.70 -8.16
C MET A 51 10.05 -11.19 -8.61
N ILE A 52 10.55 -12.30 -8.06
CA ILE A 52 11.88 -12.84 -8.40
C ILE A 52 11.93 -13.31 -9.86
N GLU A 53 10.85 -13.96 -10.33
CA GLU A 53 10.76 -14.52 -11.68
C GLU A 53 10.15 -13.57 -12.72
N ASP A 54 9.83 -12.33 -12.32
CA ASP A 54 9.18 -11.32 -13.18
C ASP A 54 7.86 -11.83 -13.82
N VAL A 55 7.06 -12.55 -13.02
CA VAL A 55 5.75 -13.06 -13.43
C VAL A 55 4.68 -12.07 -12.98
N THR A 56 4.11 -11.32 -13.92
CA THR A 56 3.09 -10.29 -13.62
C THR A 56 1.66 -10.78 -13.72
N GLU A 57 1.42 -11.95 -14.31
CA GLU A 57 0.09 -12.53 -14.43
C GLU A 57 0.17 -14.05 -14.42
N LEU A 58 -0.81 -14.68 -13.77
CA LEU A 58 -1.00 -16.12 -13.84
C LEU A 58 -2.50 -16.42 -13.85
N ASN A 59 -2.90 -17.33 -14.75
CA ASN A 59 -4.26 -17.83 -14.83
C ASN A 59 -4.28 -19.36 -14.67
N ALA A 60 -5.23 -19.90 -13.91
CA ALA A 60 -5.37 -21.36 -13.69
C ALA A 60 -5.43 -22.20 -14.97
N ALA A 61 -5.88 -21.62 -16.08
CA ALA A 61 -5.94 -22.31 -17.38
C ALA A 61 -4.56 -22.48 -18.05
N GLU A 62 -3.53 -21.78 -17.59
CA GLU A 62 -2.20 -21.78 -18.19
C GLU A 62 -1.21 -22.66 -17.43
N GLN A 63 -0.22 -23.18 -18.17
CA GLN A 63 0.86 -23.92 -17.54
C GLN A 63 1.73 -22.93 -16.74
N VAL A 64 1.78 -23.14 -15.42
CA VAL A 64 2.62 -22.33 -14.53
C VAL A 64 4.10 -22.49 -14.94
N PRO A 65 4.86 -21.39 -15.14
CA PRO A 65 6.27 -21.46 -15.52
C PRO A 65 7.10 -22.30 -14.55
N VAL A 66 7.97 -23.16 -15.06
CA VAL A 66 8.79 -24.07 -14.24
C VAL A 66 9.69 -23.31 -13.27
N ALA A 67 10.29 -22.21 -13.72
CA ALA A 67 11.14 -21.38 -12.87
C ALA A 67 10.36 -20.76 -11.69
N PHE A 68 9.13 -20.33 -11.93
CA PHE A 68 8.23 -19.85 -10.88
C PHE A 68 7.84 -20.97 -9.89
N GLN A 69 7.59 -22.19 -10.36
CA GLN A 69 7.36 -23.33 -9.48
C GLN A 69 8.60 -23.63 -8.60
N ASP A 70 9.78 -23.64 -9.20
CA ASP A 70 11.05 -23.85 -8.48
C ASP A 70 11.26 -22.83 -7.38
N THR A 71 11.09 -21.55 -7.73
CA THR A 71 11.29 -20.43 -6.79
C THR A 71 10.25 -20.47 -5.68
N LEU A 72 8.99 -20.78 -5.97
CA LEU A 72 7.95 -20.92 -4.95
C LEU A 72 8.27 -22.05 -3.95
N PHE A 73 8.71 -23.22 -4.43
CA PHE A 73 9.08 -24.33 -3.57
C PHE A 73 10.33 -24.06 -2.76
N ALA A 74 11.32 -23.42 -3.38
CA ALA A 74 12.56 -23.04 -2.71
C ALA A 74 12.28 -22.00 -1.60
N LEU A 75 11.43 -21.01 -1.86
CA LEU A 75 10.98 -20.04 -0.85
C LEU A 75 10.23 -20.72 0.31
N PHE A 76 9.31 -21.64 0.02
CA PHE A 76 8.62 -22.39 1.07
C PHE A 76 9.62 -23.16 1.95
N GLY A 77 10.59 -23.85 1.33
CA GLY A 77 11.66 -24.55 2.04
C GLY A 77 12.59 -23.64 2.83
N TYR A 78 12.89 -22.44 2.31
CA TYR A 78 13.71 -21.43 2.99
C TYR A 78 13.04 -20.94 4.28
N VAL A 79 11.72 -20.82 4.30
CA VAL A 79 11.00 -20.34 5.48
C VAL A 79 10.79 -21.43 6.52
N GLU A 80 10.55 -22.67 6.08
CA GLU A 80 10.26 -23.80 6.97
C GLU A 80 11.53 -24.57 7.44
N GLY A 81 12.72 -24.34 6.84
CA GLY A 81 13.86 -25.27 6.91
C GLY A 81 15.26 -24.70 7.14
N ASP A 82 16.23 -25.62 7.33
CA ASP A 82 17.67 -25.35 7.57
C ASP A 82 18.38 -24.75 6.35
N GLU A 83 19.26 -23.77 6.60
CA GLU A 83 20.02 -22.99 5.61
C GLU A 83 20.72 -23.85 4.52
N GLY A 84 20.58 -23.43 3.25
CA GLY A 84 21.50 -23.80 2.16
C GLY A 84 20.93 -24.62 1.00
N SER A 85 20.11 -25.65 1.22
CA SER A 85 19.53 -26.45 0.12
C SER A 85 18.36 -27.33 0.52
N MET A 86 17.40 -27.54 -0.39
CA MET A 86 16.25 -28.44 -0.20
C MET A 86 16.18 -29.49 -1.33
N HIS A 87 15.88 -30.74 -0.98
CA HIS A 87 15.51 -31.77 -1.96
C HIS A 87 13.99 -31.95 -2.00
N LEU A 88 13.38 -31.70 -3.16
CA LEU A 88 11.95 -31.78 -3.38
C LEU A 88 11.62 -33.04 -4.18
N ASP A 89 10.96 -34.02 -3.58
CA ASP A 89 10.44 -35.18 -4.31
C ASP A 89 9.14 -34.85 -5.06
N GLY A 90 8.79 -35.66 -6.05
CA GLY A 90 7.63 -35.38 -6.93
C GLY A 90 6.27 -35.44 -6.24
N GLU A 91 6.13 -36.22 -5.16
CA GLU A 91 4.89 -36.28 -4.40
C GLU A 91 4.71 -35.02 -3.55
N THR A 92 5.78 -34.61 -2.86
CA THR A 92 5.86 -33.39 -2.06
C THR A 92 5.66 -32.16 -2.93
N ALA A 93 6.33 -32.10 -4.09
CA ALA A 93 6.15 -31.04 -5.08
C ALA A 93 4.69 -30.93 -5.53
N SER A 94 4.05 -32.06 -5.83
CA SER A 94 2.64 -32.08 -6.24
C SER A 94 1.69 -31.66 -5.13
N GLN A 95 1.96 -32.04 -3.88
CA GLN A 95 1.17 -31.63 -2.73
C GLN A 95 1.32 -30.12 -2.46
N MET A 96 2.56 -29.61 -2.40
CA MET A 96 2.83 -28.19 -2.23
C MET A 96 2.23 -27.37 -3.36
N TYR A 97 2.36 -27.82 -4.60
CA TYR A 97 1.75 -27.14 -5.75
C TYR A 97 0.23 -27.01 -5.59
N ARG A 98 -0.45 -28.05 -5.08
CA ARG A 98 -1.89 -27.97 -4.79
C ARG A 98 -2.24 -27.00 -3.66
N MET A 99 -1.34 -26.80 -2.70
CA MET A 99 -1.54 -25.78 -1.66
C MET A 99 -1.61 -24.37 -2.27
N PHE A 100 -0.87 -24.13 -3.35
CA PHE A 100 -0.87 -22.85 -4.04
C PHE A 100 -1.85 -22.81 -5.21
N PHE A 101 -2.15 -23.90 -5.92
CA PHE A 101 -2.95 -23.90 -7.16
C PHE A 101 -3.97 -25.04 -7.23
N ALA A 102 -5.25 -24.69 -7.44
CA ALA A 102 -6.39 -25.61 -7.34
C ALA A 102 -6.33 -26.83 -8.30
N ASP A 103 -5.73 -26.64 -9.49
CA ASP A 103 -5.75 -27.66 -10.55
C ASP A 103 -4.59 -28.67 -10.46
N GLY A 104 -3.63 -28.43 -9.55
CA GLY A 104 -2.76 -29.49 -9.01
C GLY A 104 -1.80 -30.19 -9.98
N THR A 105 -1.55 -29.64 -11.17
CA THR A 105 -0.59 -30.20 -12.14
C THR A 105 0.79 -29.57 -12.00
N CYS A 106 1.68 -30.26 -11.28
CA CYS A 106 3.09 -29.90 -11.19
C CYS A 106 3.91 -30.46 -12.37
N ASP A 107 5.07 -29.88 -12.67
CA ASP A 107 5.96 -30.37 -13.75
C ASP A 107 6.35 -31.85 -13.55
N ALA A 108 6.33 -32.63 -14.64
CA ALA A 108 6.82 -34.00 -14.65
C ALA A 108 8.33 -34.11 -14.30
N SER A 109 9.09 -33.02 -14.39
CA SER A 109 10.50 -32.96 -14.01
C SER A 109 10.76 -33.30 -12.53
N TYR A 110 9.77 -33.11 -11.65
CA TYR A 110 9.92 -33.43 -10.23
C TYR A 110 9.80 -34.93 -9.92
N ALA A 111 9.39 -35.76 -10.88
CA ALA A 111 9.21 -37.20 -10.66
C ALA A 111 10.50 -37.93 -10.21
N GLY A 112 11.69 -37.36 -10.48
CA GLY A 112 12.99 -37.88 -10.06
C GLY A 112 13.58 -37.20 -8.82
N GLY A 113 12.87 -36.24 -8.22
CA GLY A 113 13.41 -35.33 -7.23
C GLY A 113 14.19 -34.16 -7.84
N LYS A 114 14.20 -33.01 -7.17
CA LYS A 114 14.93 -31.80 -7.59
C LYS A 114 15.61 -31.14 -6.40
N ASP A 115 16.88 -30.82 -6.56
CA ASP A 115 17.63 -30.02 -5.58
C ASP A 115 17.43 -28.53 -5.88
N LEU A 116 17.08 -27.76 -4.85
CA LEU A 116 16.88 -26.33 -4.89
C LEU A 116 17.94 -25.66 -4.01
N ASP A 117 18.60 -24.63 -4.56
CA ASP A 117 19.56 -23.79 -3.84
C ASP A 117 18.81 -22.70 -3.09
N LEU A 118 18.98 -22.67 -1.77
CA LEU A 118 18.30 -21.69 -0.91
C LEU A 118 19.15 -20.43 -0.67
N ALA A 119 20.46 -20.49 -0.93
CA ALA A 119 21.37 -19.38 -0.66
C ALA A 119 21.08 -18.15 -1.53
N VAL A 120 20.37 -18.33 -2.65
CA VAL A 120 19.95 -17.23 -3.53
C VAL A 120 19.02 -16.24 -2.82
N PHE A 121 18.29 -16.67 -1.79
CA PHE A 121 17.33 -15.81 -1.08
C PHE A 121 17.96 -14.96 0.02
N ASP A 122 19.15 -15.29 0.51
CA ASP A 122 19.86 -14.49 1.53
C ASP A 122 20.25 -13.09 1.01
N GLU A 123 20.34 -12.94 -0.32
CA GLU A 123 20.72 -11.70 -0.98
C GLU A 123 19.55 -11.01 -1.71
N MET A 124 18.32 -11.53 -1.58
CA MET A 124 17.15 -10.99 -2.27
C MET A 124 16.15 -10.37 -1.29
N PRO A 125 15.60 -9.18 -1.61
CA PRO A 125 14.47 -8.67 -0.85
C PRO A 125 13.25 -9.56 -1.12
N LEU A 126 12.54 -9.91 -0.06
CA LEU A 126 11.32 -10.73 -0.17
C LEU A 126 10.11 -9.80 -0.22
N ALA A 127 9.07 -10.23 -0.93
CA ALA A 127 7.82 -9.48 -1.04
C ALA A 127 6.87 -9.88 0.09
N GLY A 128 6.31 -8.88 0.76
CA GLY A 128 5.10 -9.01 1.55
C GLY A 128 3.90 -8.46 0.80
N ALA A 129 2.71 -8.96 1.12
CA ALA A 129 1.45 -8.52 0.55
C ALA A 129 0.59 -7.84 1.62
N TYR A 130 0.23 -6.58 1.42
CA TYR A 130 -0.70 -5.86 2.29
C TYR A 130 -2.10 -5.88 1.69
N VAL A 131 -2.97 -6.76 2.21
CA VAL A 131 -4.35 -6.90 1.72
C VAL A 131 -5.22 -5.78 2.27
N HIS A 132 -5.83 -4.98 1.40
CA HIS A 132 -6.65 -3.84 1.81
C HIS A 132 -8.10 -3.92 1.33
N GLU A 133 -8.42 -4.86 0.45
CA GLU A 133 -9.79 -5.09 0.01
C GLU A 133 -10.01 -6.59 -0.28
N SER A 134 -11.24 -7.06 -0.05
CA SER A 134 -11.64 -8.41 -0.39
C SER A 134 -13.08 -8.41 -0.89
N HIS A 135 -13.34 -9.22 -1.91
CA HIS A 135 -14.66 -9.41 -2.47
C HIS A 135 -14.95 -10.90 -2.60
N ALA A 136 -15.87 -11.39 -1.79
CA ALA A 136 -16.39 -12.75 -1.93
C ALA A 136 -17.52 -12.79 -2.96
N SER A 137 -17.41 -13.72 -3.91
CA SER A 137 -18.43 -14.00 -4.92
C SER A 137 -19.33 -15.17 -4.48
N ASP A 138 -20.55 -15.21 -5.01
CA ASP A 138 -21.56 -16.23 -4.70
C ASP A 138 -21.14 -17.67 -5.11
N ASP A 139 -20.17 -17.80 -6.01
CA ASP A 139 -19.62 -19.07 -6.49
C ASP A 139 -18.50 -19.63 -5.61
N GLY A 140 -18.17 -18.95 -4.51
CA GLY A 140 -17.15 -19.37 -3.55
C GLY A 140 -15.73 -18.94 -3.94
N THR A 141 -15.56 -18.01 -4.89
CA THR A 141 -14.28 -17.34 -5.11
C THR A 141 -14.14 -16.09 -4.25
N MET A 142 -12.92 -15.79 -3.83
CA MET A 142 -12.57 -14.58 -3.10
C MET A 142 -11.50 -13.81 -3.88
N THR A 143 -11.79 -12.59 -4.27
CA THR A 143 -10.81 -11.67 -4.84
C THR A 143 -10.20 -10.84 -3.72
N LEU A 144 -8.88 -10.75 -3.68
CA LEU A 144 -8.12 -9.92 -2.77
C LEU A 144 -7.39 -8.84 -3.56
N THR A 145 -7.55 -7.58 -3.17
CA THR A 145 -6.75 -6.46 -3.66
C THR A 145 -5.70 -6.10 -2.61
N MET A 146 -4.45 -5.93 -3.06
CA MET A 146 -3.33 -5.72 -2.16
C MET A 146 -2.25 -4.81 -2.76
N ASP A 147 -1.43 -4.28 -1.87
CA ASP A 147 -0.18 -3.61 -2.20
C ASP A 147 1.00 -4.52 -1.83
N LEU A 148 1.88 -4.77 -2.80
CA LEU A 148 3.10 -5.51 -2.59
C LEU A 148 4.17 -4.56 -2.06
N TYR A 149 4.96 -5.03 -1.10
CA TYR A 149 6.09 -4.29 -0.55
C TYR A 149 7.28 -5.22 -0.41
N THR A 150 8.49 -4.66 -0.49
CA THR A 150 9.72 -5.42 -0.23
C THR A 150 10.26 -5.12 1.15
N LEU A 151 10.77 -6.17 1.80
CA LEU A 151 11.49 -6.10 3.07
C LEU A 151 12.83 -6.86 2.96
N TRP A 152 13.87 -6.30 3.57
CA TRP A 152 15.12 -7.02 3.82
C TRP A 152 15.07 -7.65 5.23
N GLY A 153 15.04 -8.98 5.33
CA GLY A 153 15.10 -9.70 6.62
C GLY A 153 14.01 -10.73 6.85
N TYR A 154 13.43 -10.76 8.07
CA TYR A 154 12.56 -11.84 8.54
C TYR A 154 11.25 -11.96 7.75
N PHE A 155 11.16 -13.03 6.95
CA PHE A 155 9.99 -13.43 6.19
C PHE A 155 8.87 -13.92 7.11
N SER A 156 7.97 -13.01 7.50
CA SER A 156 6.71 -13.26 8.25
C SER A 156 6.26 -12.01 8.99
N THR A 157 7.13 -11.00 9.11
CA THR A 157 6.77 -9.75 9.79
C THR A 157 5.70 -9.03 8.97
N PRO A 158 4.50 -8.81 9.53
CA PRO A 158 3.46 -8.02 8.87
C PRO A 158 3.96 -6.59 8.61
N ALA A 159 3.43 -5.91 7.58
CA ALA A 159 3.84 -4.55 7.22
C ALA A 159 3.72 -3.59 8.41
N GLU A 160 2.72 -3.82 9.26
CA GLU A 160 2.39 -3.07 10.47
C GLU A 160 3.52 -3.07 11.51
N TRP A 161 4.38 -4.08 11.47
CA TRP A 161 5.42 -4.31 12.47
C TRP A 161 6.81 -3.91 11.96
N VAL A 162 6.92 -3.60 10.67
CA VAL A 162 8.13 -3.09 10.06
C VAL A 162 8.14 -1.56 10.19
N PRO A 163 9.26 -0.94 10.61
CA PRO A 163 9.41 0.50 10.50
C PRO A 163 9.20 0.93 9.04
N GLU A 164 8.34 1.92 8.80
CA GLU A 164 7.95 2.29 7.45
C GLU A 164 9.12 2.71 6.54
N GLY A 165 10.20 3.26 7.10
CA GLY A 165 11.40 3.58 6.32
C GLY A 165 12.18 2.36 5.84
N ASP A 166 11.83 1.16 6.29
CA ASP A 166 12.42 -0.10 5.87
C ASP A 166 11.54 -0.83 4.84
N LEU A 167 10.36 -0.29 4.51
CA LEU A 167 9.44 -0.80 3.49
C LEU A 167 9.61 -0.02 2.18
N THR A 168 9.64 -0.75 1.06
CA THR A 168 9.46 -0.15 -0.27
C THR A 168 8.22 -0.74 -0.90
N TRP A 169 7.20 0.07 -1.12
CA TRP A 169 5.99 -0.34 -1.86
C TRP A 169 6.34 -0.57 -3.32
N TRP A 170 6.08 -1.77 -3.82
CA TRP A 170 6.52 -2.19 -5.14
C TRP A 170 5.44 -2.03 -6.20
N ALA A 171 4.27 -2.65 -6.02
CA ALA A 171 3.21 -2.66 -7.02
C ALA A 171 1.87 -3.04 -6.40
N GLY A 172 0.78 -2.63 -7.03
CA GLY A 172 -0.55 -3.14 -6.71
C GLY A 172 -0.72 -4.55 -7.26
N ALA A 173 -1.48 -5.40 -6.58
CA ALA A 173 -1.79 -6.75 -7.05
C ALA A 173 -3.22 -7.15 -6.74
N GLU A 174 -3.74 -8.06 -7.57
CA GLU A 174 -5.01 -8.74 -7.36
C GLU A 174 -4.77 -10.24 -7.33
N CYS A 175 -5.37 -10.95 -6.36
CA CYS A 175 -5.29 -12.39 -6.24
C CYS A 175 -6.71 -12.97 -6.13
N VAL A 176 -7.04 -13.92 -6.99
CA VAL A 176 -8.30 -14.64 -6.96
C VAL A 176 -8.06 -16.02 -6.34
N LEU A 177 -8.77 -16.27 -5.25
CA LEU A 177 -8.70 -17.47 -4.45
C LEU A 177 -9.97 -18.28 -4.61
N LYS A 178 -9.84 -19.60 -4.58
CA LYS A 178 -10.96 -20.54 -4.55
C LYS A 178 -10.89 -21.35 -3.26
N MET A 179 -12.03 -21.51 -2.60
CA MET A 179 -12.09 -22.33 -1.39
C MET A 179 -11.65 -23.77 -1.71
N ASP A 180 -10.70 -24.28 -0.93
CA ASP A 180 -10.22 -25.65 -1.01
C ASP A 180 -9.99 -26.19 0.40
N GLU A 181 -10.91 -27.04 0.87
CA GLU A 181 -10.84 -27.67 2.19
C GLU A 181 -9.65 -28.63 2.34
N ALA A 182 -9.06 -29.08 1.22
CA ALA A 182 -7.85 -29.90 1.25
C ALA A 182 -6.58 -29.07 1.37
N SER A 183 -6.64 -27.76 1.08
CA SER A 183 -5.51 -26.84 1.26
C SER A 183 -5.33 -26.51 2.75
N PRO A 184 -4.09 -26.53 3.27
CA PRO A 184 -3.80 -26.12 4.65
C PRO A 184 -4.12 -24.62 4.89
N TYR A 185 -4.24 -23.84 3.82
CA TYR A 185 -4.58 -22.43 3.85
C TYR A 185 -6.10 -22.17 3.73
N GLY A 186 -6.90 -23.22 3.50
CA GLY A 186 -8.35 -23.15 3.25
C GLY A 186 -8.72 -22.62 1.86
N TYR A 187 -7.73 -22.18 1.10
CA TYR A 187 -7.86 -21.62 -0.25
C TYR A 187 -6.74 -22.13 -1.14
N ALA A 188 -6.99 -22.14 -2.43
CA ALA A 188 -5.98 -22.28 -3.48
C ALA A 188 -6.05 -21.07 -4.42
N VAL A 189 -4.90 -20.65 -4.95
CA VAL A 189 -4.81 -19.57 -5.93
C VAL A 189 -5.38 -20.05 -7.26
N SER A 190 -6.31 -19.28 -7.79
CA SER A 190 -6.88 -19.48 -9.12
C SER A 190 -6.20 -18.57 -10.14
N SER A 191 -5.92 -17.33 -9.79
CA SER A 191 -5.19 -16.40 -10.64
C SER A 191 -4.61 -15.27 -9.83
N PHE A 192 -3.62 -14.60 -10.38
CA PHE A 192 -3.16 -13.32 -9.85
C PHE A 192 -2.73 -12.39 -10.98
N SER A 193 -2.71 -11.10 -10.68
CA SER A 193 -2.07 -10.08 -11.52
C SER A 193 -1.30 -9.11 -10.64
N VAL A 194 -0.19 -8.62 -11.17
CA VAL A 194 0.65 -7.58 -10.58
C VAL A 194 0.63 -6.40 -11.55
N GLY A 195 0.29 -5.23 -11.02
CA GLY A 195 0.24 -3.98 -11.76
C GLY A 195 1.64 -3.45 -12.10
N MET A 196 1.66 -2.23 -12.65
CA MET A 196 2.91 -1.54 -12.90
C MET A 196 3.64 -1.24 -11.58
N PRO A 197 4.98 -1.33 -11.55
CA PRO A 197 5.76 -0.89 -10.42
C PRO A 197 5.50 0.59 -10.09
N TYR A 198 5.40 0.88 -8.80
CA TYR A 198 5.25 2.22 -8.26
C TYR A 198 6.52 3.04 -8.53
N MET A 199 6.35 4.29 -8.93
CA MET A 199 7.47 5.16 -9.27
C MET A 199 8.26 5.61 -8.03
N ASP A 200 7.58 5.73 -6.91
CA ASP A 200 8.10 6.26 -5.65
C ASP A 200 7.53 5.51 -4.44
N GLY A 201 7.95 4.24 -4.33
CA GLY A 201 7.47 3.31 -3.32
C GLY A 201 8.08 3.47 -1.92
N LEU A 202 9.20 4.18 -1.79
CA LEU A 202 9.90 4.34 -0.51
C LEU A 202 9.42 5.62 0.19
N ALA A 203 8.42 5.49 1.05
CA ALA A 203 7.80 6.62 1.74
C ALA A 203 8.79 7.46 2.59
N ALA A 204 9.92 6.87 3.01
CA ALA A 204 10.99 7.60 3.69
C ALA A 204 11.68 8.67 2.82
N ASP A 205 11.70 8.48 1.50
CA ASP A 205 12.32 9.41 0.54
C ASP A 205 11.38 10.54 0.12
N TRP A 206 10.11 10.49 0.53
CA TRP A 206 9.13 11.52 0.20
C TRP A 206 9.49 12.87 0.80
N GLN A 207 9.31 13.90 0.00
CA GLN A 207 9.68 15.27 0.37
C GLN A 207 8.65 15.89 1.31
N LEU A 208 9.13 16.56 2.36
CA LEU A 208 8.30 17.40 3.21
C LEU A 208 8.08 18.76 2.51
N VAL A 209 6.82 19.10 2.33
CA VAL A 209 6.35 20.40 1.84
C VAL A 209 5.74 21.17 2.99
N GLU A 210 6.12 22.44 3.14
CA GLU A 210 5.56 23.35 4.14
C GLU A 210 5.12 24.66 3.49
N ASN A 211 3.93 25.13 3.86
CA ASN A 211 3.47 26.46 3.50
C ASN A 211 3.23 27.27 4.77
N VAL A 212 4.23 28.07 5.16
CA VAL A 212 4.19 28.88 6.38
C VAL A 212 3.06 29.93 6.35
N LYS A 213 2.63 30.38 5.16
CA LYS A 213 1.59 31.42 5.04
C LYS A 213 0.20 30.87 5.26
N MET A 214 -0.04 29.67 4.73
CA MET A 214 -1.32 28.97 4.85
C MET A 214 -1.29 27.93 5.97
N GLU A 215 -0.20 27.85 6.73
CA GLU A 215 -0.08 27.08 7.97
C GLU A 215 -0.38 25.57 7.78
N TYR A 216 0.23 24.95 6.77
CA TYR A 216 0.15 23.49 6.58
C TYR A 216 1.52 22.88 6.26
N SER A 217 1.62 21.57 6.53
CA SER A 217 2.72 20.71 6.11
C SER A 217 2.20 19.37 5.60
N VAL A 218 2.84 18.79 4.60
CA VAL A 218 2.45 17.50 3.99
C VAL A 218 3.67 16.82 3.37
N ARG A 219 3.71 15.50 3.34
CA ARG A 219 4.72 14.77 2.56
C ARG A 219 4.15 14.37 1.21
N LEU A 220 4.91 14.61 0.16
CA LEU A 220 4.57 14.26 -1.21
C LEU A 220 5.63 13.32 -1.79
N PRO A 221 5.25 12.44 -2.75
CA PRO A 221 6.24 11.72 -3.56
C PRO A 221 7.31 12.68 -4.12
N ALA A 222 8.57 12.26 -4.06
CA ALA A 222 9.72 12.95 -4.64
C ALA A 222 9.59 13.11 -6.17
N ILE A 223 8.78 12.27 -6.83
CA ILE A 223 8.47 12.40 -8.27
C ILE A 223 7.70 13.68 -8.60
N LEU A 224 7.06 14.35 -7.64
CA LEU A 224 6.27 15.56 -7.83
C LEU A 224 7.12 16.81 -7.56
N GLY A 225 7.43 17.59 -8.61
CA GLY A 225 8.15 18.86 -8.47
C GLY A 225 7.20 20.06 -8.34
N LEU A 226 7.62 21.12 -7.65
CA LEU A 226 6.85 22.37 -7.58
C LEU A 226 6.70 23.00 -8.99
N ALA A 227 5.46 23.15 -9.44
CA ALA A 227 5.10 23.69 -10.76
C ALA A 227 4.52 25.11 -10.68
N ASP A 228 3.71 25.41 -9.66
CA ASP A 228 3.10 26.73 -9.43
C ASP A 228 2.97 26.97 -7.91
N ASP A 229 3.23 28.20 -7.47
CA ASP A 229 3.19 28.60 -6.05
C ASP A 229 2.48 29.95 -5.93
N THR A 230 1.16 29.89 -5.86
CA THR A 230 0.30 31.05 -5.61
C THR A 230 -0.23 31.01 -4.18
N ILE A 231 -0.66 32.16 -3.66
CA ILE A 231 -1.05 32.31 -2.24
C ILE A 231 -2.16 31.33 -1.84
N ASP A 232 -3.13 31.11 -2.72
CA ASP A 232 -4.33 30.30 -2.47
C ASP A 232 -4.26 28.92 -3.13
N ARG A 233 -3.23 28.64 -3.92
CA ARG A 233 -3.03 27.36 -4.59
C ARG A 233 -1.56 27.07 -4.88
N THR A 234 -1.09 25.94 -4.38
CA THR A 234 0.22 25.37 -4.73
C THR A 234 0.01 24.14 -5.62
N VAL A 235 0.82 23.99 -6.67
CA VAL A 235 0.72 22.90 -7.65
C VAL A 235 2.05 22.16 -7.72
N TYR A 236 1.99 20.85 -7.58
CA TYR A 236 3.10 19.93 -7.76
C TYR A 236 2.80 19.00 -8.92
N GLN A 237 3.78 18.73 -9.78
CA GLN A 237 3.58 17.99 -11.02
C GLN A 237 4.75 17.03 -11.27
N SER A 238 4.45 15.85 -11.80
CA SER A 238 5.47 14.92 -12.29
C SER A 238 6.24 15.52 -13.47
N ALA A 239 7.46 15.03 -13.70
CA ALA A 239 8.32 15.56 -14.76
C ALA A 239 7.73 15.41 -16.18
N ASP A 240 6.90 14.38 -16.39
CA ASP A 240 6.16 14.12 -17.64
C ASP A 240 4.83 14.88 -17.74
N GLY A 241 4.37 15.50 -16.63
CA GLY A 241 3.11 16.22 -16.56
C GLY A 241 1.87 15.34 -16.38
N GLU A 242 2.02 14.02 -16.30
CA GLU A 242 0.89 13.09 -16.25
C GLU A 242 0.17 13.07 -14.89
N SER A 243 0.87 13.45 -13.82
CA SER A 243 0.32 13.47 -12.46
C SER A 243 0.51 14.82 -11.79
N THR A 244 -0.56 15.32 -11.17
CA THR A 244 -0.59 16.66 -10.58
C THR A 244 -1.28 16.63 -9.22
N VAL A 245 -0.69 17.30 -8.22
CA VAL A 245 -1.28 17.55 -6.91
C VAL A 245 -1.50 19.04 -6.76
N TYR A 246 -2.73 19.44 -6.47
CA TYR A 246 -3.13 20.80 -6.14
C TYR A 246 -3.42 20.87 -4.65
N ILE A 247 -2.81 21.82 -3.95
CA ILE A 247 -3.15 22.15 -2.56
C ILE A 247 -3.76 23.54 -2.58
N SER A 248 -5.07 23.62 -2.35
CA SER A 248 -5.84 24.86 -2.37
C SER A 248 -6.29 25.22 -0.97
N CYS A 249 -6.32 26.52 -0.68
CA CYS A 249 -6.79 27.04 0.60
C CYS A 249 -7.85 28.12 0.35
N THR A 250 -9.11 27.77 0.55
CA THR A 250 -10.23 28.70 0.39
C THR A 250 -10.66 29.26 1.73
N PRO A 251 -11.28 30.47 1.81
CA PRO A 251 -11.77 31.02 3.07
C PRO A 251 -12.64 30.03 3.85
N GLY A 252 -12.44 29.98 5.17
CA GLY A 252 -13.15 29.06 6.06
C GLY A 252 -14.67 29.12 5.90
N MET A 253 -15.30 27.95 5.91
CA MET A 253 -16.75 27.74 5.86
C MET A 253 -17.11 26.50 6.68
N SER A 254 -18.41 26.22 6.85
CA SER A 254 -18.84 25.01 7.56
C SER A 254 -18.43 23.75 6.79
N TYR A 255 -18.29 22.64 7.50
CA TYR A 255 -18.02 21.33 6.89
C TYR A 255 -19.03 20.98 5.79
N GLU A 256 -20.32 21.21 6.06
CA GLU A 256 -21.40 20.93 5.10
C GLU A 256 -21.31 21.83 3.87
N ASP A 257 -21.06 23.14 4.06
CA ASP A 257 -20.91 24.06 2.93
C ASP A 257 -19.70 23.68 2.05
N ALA A 258 -18.60 23.24 2.67
CA ALA A 258 -17.42 22.76 1.96
C ALA A 258 -17.70 21.49 1.16
N ALA A 259 -18.37 20.51 1.77
CA ALA A 259 -18.74 19.27 1.09
C ALA A 259 -19.72 19.51 -0.06
N ASP A 260 -20.74 20.35 0.14
CA ASP A 260 -21.71 20.71 -0.89
C ASP A 260 -21.07 21.49 -2.04
N ALA A 261 -20.17 22.42 -1.73
CA ALA A 261 -19.38 23.13 -2.74
C ALA A 261 -18.50 22.16 -3.55
N PHE A 262 -17.87 21.19 -2.89
CA PHE A 262 -17.04 20.19 -3.53
C PHE A 262 -17.86 19.29 -4.47
N VAL A 263 -18.97 18.71 -3.99
CA VAL A 263 -19.86 17.86 -4.81
C VAL A 263 -20.41 18.62 -6.01
N LYS A 264 -20.74 19.90 -5.85
CA LYS A 264 -21.19 20.73 -6.96
C LYS A 264 -20.09 20.96 -8.01
N ALA A 265 -18.83 21.08 -7.59
CA ALA A 265 -17.69 21.24 -8.49
C ALA A 265 -17.27 19.90 -9.15
N HIS A 266 -17.43 18.79 -8.43
CA HIS A 266 -17.00 17.45 -8.82
C HIS A 266 -18.14 16.42 -8.68
N PRO A 267 -19.22 16.55 -9.47
CA PRO A 267 -20.42 15.71 -9.32
C PRO A 267 -20.21 14.24 -9.68
N ASP A 268 -19.05 13.90 -10.25
CA ASP A 268 -18.67 12.56 -10.70
C ASP A 268 -17.76 11.82 -9.70
N MET A 269 -17.43 12.44 -8.56
CA MET A 269 -16.59 11.82 -7.53
C MET A 269 -17.46 11.21 -6.41
N LEU A 270 -17.10 10.02 -5.97
CA LEU A 270 -17.71 9.38 -4.81
C LEU A 270 -17.13 9.99 -3.53
N LEU A 271 -17.98 10.61 -2.72
CA LEU A 271 -17.61 11.28 -1.48
C LEU A 271 -17.75 10.35 -0.28
N THR A 272 -16.70 10.25 0.54
CA THR A 272 -16.71 9.57 1.85
C THR A 272 -16.47 10.61 2.95
N ARG A 273 -17.42 10.72 3.89
CA ARG A 273 -17.42 11.73 4.95
C ARG A 273 -16.88 11.17 6.26
N GLN A 274 -16.03 11.94 6.94
CA GLN A 274 -15.53 11.68 8.28
C GLN A 274 -15.83 12.91 9.16
N GLU A 275 -17.11 13.08 9.51
CA GLU A 275 -17.61 14.28 10.21
C GLU A 275 -16.89 14.52 11.55
N ASP A 276 -16.56 13.45 12.28
CA ASP A 276 -15.85 13.53 13.57
C ASP A 276 -14.42 14.08 13.45
N LEU A 277 -13.83 14.01 12.26
CA LEU A 277 -12.48 14.52 11.96
C LEU A 277 -12.52 15.82 11.14
N PHE A 278 -13.71 16.34 10.83
CA PHE A 278 -13.90 17.48 9.92
C PHE A 278 -13.25 17.28 8.54
N THR A 279 -13.14 16.02 8.10
CA THR A 279 -12.54 15.67 6.82
C THR A 279 -13.52 14.93 5.91
N PHE A 280 -13.25 15.00 4.62
CA PHE A 280 -13.85 14.09 3.65
C PHE A 280 -12.85 13.74 2.57
N THR A 281 -13.01 12.56 1.99
CA THR A 281 -12.28 12.13 0.81
C THR A 281 -13.24 12.00 -0.36
N ALA A 282 -12.72 12.16 -1.57
CA ALA A 282 -13.48 11.91 -2.77
C ALA A 282 -12.63 11.16 -3.79
N VAL A 283 -13.21 10.16 -4.46
CA VAL A 283 -12.48 9.34 -5.42
C VAL A 283 -13.26 9.18 -6.72
N LYS A 284 -12.54 9.18 -7.83
CA LYS A 284 -12.98 8.66 -9.12
C LYS A 284 -11.78 8.09 -9.87
N ASN A 285 -12.03 7.41 -10.97
CA ASN A 285 -10.93 6.89 -11.77
C ASN A 285 -10.02 8.04 -12.27
N GLY A 286 -8.73 7.99 -11.93
CA GLY A 286 -7.72 9.00 -12.28
C GLY A 286 -7.73 10.27 -11.41
N ALA A 287 -8.49 10.30 -10.32
CA ALA A 287 -8.46 11.43 -9.39
C ALA A 287 -8.83 11.08 -7.94
N TYR A 288 -8.18 11.77 -7.01
CA TYR A 288 -8.45 11.67 -5.58
C TYR A 288 -8.48 13.06 -4.95
N ALA A 289 -9.30 13.27 -3.94
CA ALA A 289 -9.26 14.47 -3.13
C ALA A 289 -9.36 14.14 -1.64
N VAL A 290 -8.64 14.91 -0.82
CA VAL A 290 -8.91 15.04 0.61
C VAL A 290 -9.18 16.50 0.93
N CYS A 291 -10.19 16.72 1.75
CA CYS A 291 -10.55 18.04 2.24
C CYS A 291 -10.57 18.05 3.77
N VAL A 292 -10.01 19.12 4.36
CA VAL A 292 -10.07 19.42 5.79
C VAL A 292 -10.84 20.72 5.96
N ALA A 293 -11.99 20.65 6.63
CA ALA A 293 -12.94 21.74 6.78
C ALA A 293 -13.40 21.88 8.25
N GLU A 294 -12.46 22.21 9.14
CA GLU A 294 -12.77 22.53 10.53
C GLU A 294 -13.12 24.02 10.68
N GLU A 295 -14.28 24.33 11.27
CA GLU A 295 -14.79 25.70 11.42
C GLU A 295 -13.89 26.65 12.22
N SER A 296 -13.01 26.08 13.07
CA SER A 296 -12.05 26.85 13.87
C SER A 296 -10.88 27.38 13.04
N LEU A 297 -10.64 26.81 11.86
CA LEU A 297 -9.55 27.15 10.97
C LEU A 297 -9.88 28.36 10.07
N PRO A 298 -8.86 29.15 9.67
CA PRO A 298 -9.06 30.27 8.76
C PRO A 298 -9.40 29.84 7.32
N TYR A 299 -9.08 28.60 6.95
CA TYR A 299 -9.23 28.08 5.60
C TYR A 299 -9.83 26.67 5.59
N VAL A 300 -10.49 26.35 4.50
CA VAL A 300 -10.71 24.97 4.05
C VAL A 300 -9.53 24.57 3.18
N TYR A 301 -8.92 23.44 3.50
CA TYR A 301 -7.78 22.89 2.78
C TYR A 301 -8.27 21.77 1.87
N THR A 302 -7.97 21.87 0.58
CA THR A 302 -8.29 20.81 -0.38
C THR A 302 -7.01 20.39 -1.07
N LEU A 303 -6.63 19.14 -0.88
CA LEU A 303 -5.62 18.47 -1.68
C LEU A 303 -6.33 17.65 -2.74
N TYR A 304 -6.08 17.98 -4.01
CA TYR A 304 -6.67 17.33 -5.17
C TYR A 304 -5.56 16.72 -6.01
N MET A 305 -5.71 15.46 -6.41
CA MET A 305 -4.76 14.74 -7.25
C MET A 305 -5.42 14.34 -8.56
N GLU A 306 -4.71 14.53 -9.66
CA GLU A 306 -5.03 14.02 -10.99
C GLU A 306 -3.88 13.12 -11.45
N PHE A 307 -4.19 11.97 -12.03
CA PHE A 307 -3.20 10.98 -12.46
C PHE A 307 -3.77 10.04 -13.53
N PRO A 308 -2.93 9.29 -14.27
CA PRO A 308 -3.41 8.31 -15.24
C PRO A 308 -4.27 7.23 -14.59
N ALA A 309 -5.43 6.93 -15.19
CA ALA A 309 -6.39 5.95 -14.67
C ALA A 309 -5.79 4.55 -14.49
N GLU A 310 -4.84 4.18 -15.35
CA GLU A 310 -4.08 2.93 -15.29
C GLU A 310 -3.16 2.81 -14.07
N ARG A 311 -2.87 3.93 -13.39
CA ARG A 311 -2.08 3.99 -12.15
C ARG A 311 -2.95 4.17 -10.91
N GLN A 312 -4.25 3.86 -10.99
CA GLN A 312 -5.19 4.05 -9.87
C GLN A 312 -4.72 3.43 -8.56
N MET A 313 -4.17 2.21 -8.55
CA MET A 313 -3.71 1.55 -7.32
C MET A 313 -2.56 2.33 -6.66
N GLU A 314 -1.54 2.69 -7.44
CA GLU A 314 -0.39 3.49 -6.99
C GLU A 314 -0.84 4.81 -6.36
N TYR A 315 -1.69 5.56 -7.06
CA TYR A 315 -2.10 6.87 -6.57
C TYR A 315 -3.16 6.80 -5.46
N THR A 316 -3.91 5.71 -5.33
CA THR A 316 -4.73 5.47 -4.14
C THR A 316 -3.83 5.22 -2.93
N LEU A 317 -2.77 4.41 -3.05
CA LEU A 317 -1.77 4.29 -1.99
C LEU A 317 -1.18 5.67 -1.67
N TYR A 318 -0.74 6.41 -2.68
CA TYR A 318 -0.13 7.72 -2.45
C TYR A 318 -1.08 8.68 -1.76
N ALA A 319 -2.35 8.68 -2.15
CA ALA A 319 -3.38 9.48 -1.53
C ALA A 319 -3.53 9.18 -0.03
N ASP A 320 -3.52 7.92 0.38
CA ASP A 320 -3.63 7.54 1.78
C ASP A 320 -2.40 7.97 2.58
N LEU A 321 -1.20 7.80 2.02
CA LEU A 321 0.06 8.26 2.63
C LEU A 321 0.08 9.80 2.75
N ILE A 322 -0.28 10.52 1.68
CA ILE A 322 -0.39 11.99 1.67
C ILE A 322 -1.41 12.45 2.73
N ARG A 323 -2.59 11.85 2.76
CA ARG A 323 -3.64 12.14 3.76
C ARG A 323 -3.09 12.01 5.17
N ASN A 324 -2.38 10.93 5.46
CA ASN A 324 -1.88 10.63 6.80
C ASN A 324 -0.67 11.51 7.21
N SER A 325 0.02 12.14 6.26
CA SER A 325 1.05 13.16 6.56
C SER A 325 0.55 14.60 6.56
N LEU A 326 -0.66 14.86 6.07
CA LEU A 326 -1.22 16.20 6.03
C LEU A 326 -1.47 16.71 7.45
N ALA A 327 -0.76 17.76 7.83
CA ALA A 327 -0.93 18.46 9.09
C ALA A 327 -1.28 19.92 8.82
N VAL A 328 -2.47 20.34 9.26
CA VAL A 328 -2.85 21.75 9.32
C VAL A 328 -2.46 22.28 10.69
N TRP A 329 -1.65 23.33 10.74
CA TRP A 329 -1.13 23.86 11.99
C TRP A 329 -2.26 24.51 12.78
N GLY A 330 -2.37 24.14 14.06
CA GLY A 330 -3.47 24.58 14.93
C GLY A 330 -4.65 23.61 14.97
N LEU A 331 -4.71 22.62 14.06
CA LEU A 331 -5.57 21.44 14.22
C LEU A 331 -4.93 20.53 15.28
N ASN A 332 -5.70 20.13 16.28
CA ASN A 332 -5.23 19.18 17.28
C ASN A 332 -5.54 17.77 16.74
N ASN A 333 -4.53 17.06 16.22
CA ASN A 333 -4.68 15.72 15.63
C ASN A 333 -4.90 14.61 16.67
N GLY A 334 -5.82 14.81 17.63
CA GLY A 334 -6.19 13.80 18.65
C GLY A 334 -5.14 13.54 19.72
#